data_AF-A0A812PI99-F1
#
_entry.id   AF-A0A812PI99-F1
#
_cell.length_a   1.000
_cell.length_b   1.000
_cell.length_c   1.000
_cell.angle_alpha   90.00
_cell.angle_beta   90.00
_cell.angle_gamma   90.00
#
_symmetry.space_group_name_H-M   'P 1'
#
loop_
_entity.id
_entity.type
_entity.pdbx_description
1 polymer ?
#
loop_
_entity_poly.entity_id
_entity_poly.type
_entity_poly.pdbx_seq_one_letter_code
_entity_poly.pdbx_strand_id
1 'polypeptide(L)'
;MGQGLPKAVTSVAVKRVGGTAFRVGFAEMNGWRPSMEDAHVIYAQDTWGFFGVFDGHGGDQCSGFIAKRINEELAKTGMPESDDAVTELAFRLDKEFLDSNQPSGSTGTFVIVQAPSTPGGQYHLRVGNIGDSRVLLGKADGSIFPGPGTDHGLTTDHKPDLPSERARIERTGGNVQEVMGVARVNGDLAVSRAFGDAQHKNTGGPSPKDHPVSCAPELQEFDCEATDFLMLVCDGISEGSFPNDAVVKLAAEKLQATEGRPVDPAQAAIAVCHEAIKCGSKDNLSCMIVLLGGGEVPGEPVEFIPGPFEAPENAAFRKAYASMAEHAGITLPQALEKRYCNCEKELATINEDSDAAKEMAAELSQYAPGPGKDLEPGSTDRVEWFQNWLEKTSSESAAGGMGEGGDSEGSAALSRDQLLEMLQNNPRLRDMAESSGLGLDRLLIQDQEPMRTVRVAKLEELKPAVEAHSALKWDDRLADACGCEGIVLRDDESDGTAQVRFPPPLGFKAWLPTSMLQELTQPCKRVRACDTEQLVEAVEAHSALKWDDRLAKLSGQEGFVVQHDKEDATLQVRFPSVSLTAWLPESTLTYIEEAHS
;
A
#
# COMPACT_ATOMS: atom_id res chain seq x y z
N MET A 1 5.13 9.85 4.26
CA MET A 1 4.31 9.68 5.48
C MET A 1 4.32 11.00 6.24
N GLY A 2 3.16 11.60 6.49
CA GLY A 2 3.04 12.78 7.35
C GLY A 2 3.46 12.46 8.78
N GLN A 3 3.73 13.49 9.59
CA GLN A 3 3.92 13.30 11.03
C GLN A 3 2.64 12.73 11.64
N GLY A 4 2.76 11.61 12.36
CA GLY A 4 1.66 11.07 13.17
C GLY A 4 1.25 12.02 14.29
N LEU A 5 0.12 11.74 14.92
CA LEU A 5 -0.37 12.52 16.06
C LEU A 5 0.63 12.46 17.24
N PRO A 6 0.66 13.49 18.11
CA PRO A 6 1.52 13.48 19.30
C PRO A 6 1.10 12.41 20.32
N LYS A 7 -0.16 11.98 20.27
CA LYS A 7 -0.80 10.97 21.11
C LYS A 7 -1.79 10.18 20.26
N ALA A 8 -1.96 8.88 20.54
CA ALA A 8 -2.97 8.07 19.88
C ALA A 8 -4.37 8.48 20.33
N VAL A 9 -5.29 8.59 19.37
CA VAL A 9 -6.73 8.69 19.66
C VAL A 9 -7.26 7.27 19.84
N THR A 10 -7.37 6.84 21.10
CA THR A 10 -7.83 5.49 21.47
C THR A 10 -9.33 5.41 21.75
N SER A 11 -10.07 6.48 21.42
CA SER A 11 -11.53 6.45 21.39
C SER A 11 -12.02 5.50 20.31
N VAL A 12 -13.09 4.77 20.61
CA VAL A 12 -13.64 3.75 19.72
C VAL A 12 -15.07 4.12 19.33
N ALA A 13 -15.36 4.16 18.04
CA ALA A 13 -16.73 4.13 17.56
C ALA A 13 -17.14 2.68 17.32
N VAL A 14 -18.32 2.32 17.81
CA VAL A 14 -18.79 0.94 17.86
C VAL A 14 -20.13 0.85 17.17
N LYS A 15 -20.30 -0.20 16.35
CA LYS A 15 -21.60 -0.56 15.78
C LYS A 15 -21.98 -1.99 16.10
N ARG A 16 -23.24 -2.20 16.44
CA ARG A 16 -23.83 -3.50 16.76
C ARG A 16 -25.06 -3.74 15.90
N VAL A 17 -25.11 -4.92 15.29
CA VAL A 17 -26.25 -5.34 14.46
C VAL A 17 -26.67 -6.74 14.89
N GLY A 18 -27.88 -6.85 15.44
CA GLY A 18 -28.54 -8.13 15.68
C GLY A 18 -29.54 -8.43 14.57
N GLY A 19 -29.62 -9.69 14.15
CA GLY A 19 -30.54 -10.16 13.12
C GLY A 19 -30.94 -11.61 13.36
N THR A 20 -31.65 -12.18 12.38
CA THR A 20 -32.15 -13.56 12.41
C THR A 20 -31.08 -14.60 12.05
N ALA A 21 -30.12 -14.24 11.20
CA ALA A 21 -29.01 -15.11 10.81
C ALA A 21 -27.65 -14.70 11.40
N PHE A 22 -27.48 -13.44 11.81
CA PHE A 22 -26.18 -12.89 12.19
C PHE A 22 -26.26 -11.99 13.41
N ARG A 23 -25.17 -11.93 14.16
CA ARG A 23 -24.89 -10.91 15.18
C ARG A 23 -23.52 -10.32 14.90
N VAL A 24 -23.45 -9.00 14.73
CA VAL A 24 -22.24 -8.31 14.28
C VAL A 24 -21.84 -7.27 15.31
N GLY A 25 -20.55 -7.22 15.60
CA GLY A 25 -19.91 -6.14 16.34
C GLY A 25 -18.78 -5.58 15.51
N PHE A 26 -18.77 -4.26 15.34
CA PHE A 26 -17.72 -3.54 14.64
C PHE A 26 -17.13 -2.48 15.56
N ALA A 27 -15.81 -2.38 15.58
CA ALA A 27 -15.07 -1.37 16.32
C ALA A 27 -14.06 -0.69 15.39
N GLU A 28 -14.06 0.63 15.42
CA GLU A 28 -13.12 1.46 14.66
C GLU A 28 -12.42 2.45 15.60
N MET A 29 -11.11 2.65 15.39
CA MET A 29 -10.24 3.48 16.21
C MET A 29 -9.25 4.23 15.31
N ASN A 30 -9.15 5.55 15.47
CA ASN A 30 -8.26 6.37 14.65
C ASN A 30 -6.77 6.07 14.90
N GLY A 31 -6.38 5.78 16.14
CA GLY A 31 -4.98 5.48 16.47
C GLY A 31 -4.08 6.70 16.31
N TRP A 32 -2.92 6.51 15.67
CA TRP A 32 -1.87 7.54 15.55
C TRP A 32 -1.98 8.40 14.28
N ARG A 33 -2.90 8.09 13.37
CA ARG A 33 -3.09 8.82 12.11
C ARG A 33 -3.80 10.16 12.35
N PRO A 34 -3.57 11.18 11.52
CA PRO A 34 -4.26 12.47 11.64
C PRO A 34 -5.72 12.45 11.15
N SER A 35 -6.11 11.41 10.41
CA SER A 35 -7.43 11.16 9.85
C SER A 35 -7.82 9.70 10.08
N MET A 36 -9.13 9.43 10.12
CA MET A 36 -9.70 8.10 10.04
C MET A 36 -10.17 7.89 8.60
N GLU A 37 -9.47 7.05 7.83
CA GLU A 37 -9.72 6.83 6.40
C GLU A 37 -10.46 5.51 6.13
N ASP A 38 -10.64 4.65 7.15
CA ASP A 38 -11.38 3.40 7.02
C ASP A 38 -12.89 3.61 6.88
N ALA A 39 -13.54 2.68 6.17
CA ALA A 39 -14.98 2.53 6.11
C ALA A 39 -15.39 1.04 6.20
N HIS A 40 -16.68 0.79 6.38
CA HIS A 40 -17.22 -0.57 6.51
C HIS A 40 -18.63 -0.72 5.96
N VAL A 41 -19.01 -1.96 5.67
CA VAL A 41 -20.37 -2.36 5.27
C VAL A 41 -20.84 -3.48 6.18
N ILE A 42 -22.01 -3.29 6.80
CA ILE A 42 -22.74 -4.35 7.52
C ILE A 42 -24.13 -4.43 6.90
N TYR A 43 -24.33 -5.37 5.98
CA TYR A 43 -25.62 -5.61 5.34
C TYR A 43 -26.12 -7.00 5.72
N ALA A 44 -26.94 -7.08 6.77
CA ALA A 44 -27.47 -8.35 7.27
C ALA A 44 -28.95 -8.54 6.87
N GLN A 45 -29.25 -9.67 6.25
CA GLN A 45 -30.60 -10.11 5.89
C GLN A 45 -30.93 -11.46 6.54
N ASP A 46 -32.15 -11.95 6.34
CA ASP A 46 -32.62 -13.15 7.03
C ASP A 46 -31.92 -14.45 6.63
N THR A 47 -31.41 -14.51 5.40
CA THR A 47 -30.82 -15.72 4.83
C THR A 47 -29.41 -15.51 4.31
N TRP A 48 -28.92 -14.26 4.31
CA TRP A 48 -27.58 -13.93 3.84
C TRP A 48 -27.11 -12.57 4.38
N GLY A 49 -25.82 -12.29 4.29
CA GLY A 49 -25.27 -10.98 4.62
C GLY A 49 -24.03 -10.65 3.81
N PHE A 50 -23.75 -9.36 3.66
CA PHE A 50 -22.50 -8.83 3.13
C PHE A 50 -21.81 -8.03 4.23
N PHE A 51 -20.57 -8.39 4.52
CA PHE A 51 -19.75 -7.74 5.53
C PHE A 51 -18.44 -7.31 4.89
N GLY A 52 -18.02 -6.06 5.06
CA GLY A 52 -16.80 -5.54 4.43
C GLY A 52 -16.10 -4.46 5.23
N VAL A 53 -14.78 -4.40 5.06
CA VAL A 53 -13.88 -3.37 5.60
C VAL A 53 -13.08 -2.80 4.43
N PHE A 54 -12.95 -1.48 4.39
CA PHE A 54 -12.34 -0.70 3.31
C PHE A 54 -11.35 0.26 3.95
N ASP A 55 -10.06 -0.07 3.86
CA ASP A 55 -8.97 0.74 4.38
C ASP A 55 -8.64 1.82 3.35
N GLY A 56 -8.76 3.09 3.73
CA GLY A 56 -8.61 4.23 2.82
C GLY A 56 -7.19 4.76 2.86
N HIS A 57 -6.69 5.24 1.71
CA HIS A 57 -5.40 5.91 1.64
C HIS A 57 -5.43 7.14 0.74
N GLY A 58 -4.71 8.17 1.15
CA GLY A 58 -4.73 9.47 0.47
C GLY A 58 -6.03 10.24 0.70
N GLY A 59 -6.82 9.83 1.71
CA GLY A 59 -8.12 10.39 2.04
C GLY A 59 -9.21 9.31 2.16
N ASP A 60 -10.32 9.69 2.79
CA ASP A 60 -11.48 8.84 3.10
C ASP A 60 -12.53 8.79 1.97
N GLN A 61 -12.31 9.53 0.86
CA GLN A 61 -13.32 9.70 -0.18
C GLN A 61 -13.61 8.37 -0.90
N CYS A 62 -12.57 7.57 -1.17
CA CYS A 62 -12.73 6.28 -1.86
C CYS A 62 -13.40 5.24 -0.98
N SER A 63 -12.87 5.01 0.23
CA SER A 63 -13.42 4.03 1.18
C SER A 63 -14.88 4.34 1.52
N GLY A 64 -15.18 5.60 1.84
CA GLY A 64 -16.53 6.08 2.12
C GLY A 64 -17.48 5.95 0.92
N PHE A 65 -17.00 6.27 -0.30
CA PHE A 65 -17.79 6.11 -1.52
C PHE A 65 -18.13 4.64 -1.80
N ILE A 66 -17.12 3.76 -1.78
CA ILE A 66 -17.30 2.33 -2.06
C ILE A 66 -18.25 1.69 -1.04
N ALA A 67 -18.04 1.93 0.26
CA ALA A 67 -18.89 1.39 1.31
C ALA A 67 -20.36 1.85 1.17
N LYS A 68 -20.57 3.13 0.85
CA LYS A 68 -21.92 3.67 0.61
C LYS A 68 -22.57 3.03 -0.62
N ARG A 69 -21.86 2.98 -1.76
CA ARG A 69 -22.42 2.47 -3.02
C ARG A 69 -22.70 0.98 -2.94
N ILE A 70 -21.86 0.18 -2.27
CA ILE A 70 -22.14 -1.24 -2.04
C ILE A 70 -23.46 -1.40 -1.28
N ASN A 71 -23.69 -0.67 -0.18
CA ASN A 71 -24.97 -0.73 0.54
C ASN A 71 -26.18 -0.41 -0.36
N GLU A 72 -26.07 0.64 -1.17
CA GLU A 72 -27.14 1.06 -2.09
C GLU A 72 -27.41 0.01 -3.18
N GLU A 73 -26.36 -0.60 -3.73
CA GLU A 73 -26.49 -1.64 -4.75
C GLU A 73 -27.08 -2.93 -4.16
N LEU A 74 -26.62 -3.39 -2.99
CA LEU A 74 -27.17 -4.57 -2.31
C LEU A 74 -28.65 -4.40 -1.96
N ALA A 75 -29.06 -3.19 -1.54
CA ALA A 75 -30.46 -2.86 -1.28
C ALA A 75 -31.33 -2.91 -2.56
N LYS A 76 -30.73 -2.62 -3.72
CA LYS A 76 -31.42 -2.56 -5.00
C LYS A 76 -31.48 -3.91 -5.73
N THR A 77 -30.36 -4.64 -5.75
CA THR A 77 -30.17 -5.84 -6.56
C THR A 77 -30.16 -7.13 -5.74
N GLY A 78 -30.05 -7.04 -4.41
CA GLY A 78 -29.89 -8.20 -3.54
C GLY A 78 -28.47 -8.78 -3.60
N MET A 79 -28.36 -10.04 -3.20
CA MET A 79 -27.09 -10.76 -3.11
C MET A 79 -26.47 -10.96 -4.51
N PRO A 80 -25.19 -10.64 -4.73
CA PRO A 80 -24.47 -11.01 -5.94
C PRO A 80 -24.46 -12.54 -6.12
N GLU A 81 -24.99 -13.03 -7.24
CA GLU A 81 -25.23 -14.47 -7.45
C GLU A 81 -23.96 -15.25 -7.83
N SER A 82 -22.95 -14.58 -8.38
CA SER A 82 -21.72 -15.21 -8.89
C SER A 82 -20.47 -14.35 -8.70
N ASP A 83 -19.30 -14.96 -8.88
CA ASP A 83 -18.01 -14.28 -8.89
C ASP A 83 -17.92 -13.19 -9.96
N ASP A 84 -18.51 -13.44 -11.13
CA ASP A 84 -18.60 -12.45 -12.22
C ASP A 84 -19.43 -11.23 -11.78
N ALA A 85 -20.56 -11.44 -11.08
CA ALA A 85 -21.39 -10.36 -10.59
C ALA A 85 -20.68 -9.50 -9.53
N VAL A 86 -19.91 -10.13 -8.65
CA VAL A 86 -19.07 -9.42 -7.66
C VAL A 86 -17.97 -8.62 -8.35
N THR A 87 -17.31 -9.21 -9.33
CA THR A 87 -16.24 -8.56 -10.10
C THR A 87 -16.78 -7.38 -10.92
N GLU A 88 -17.92 -7.54 -11.59
CA GLU A 88 -18.59 -6.48 -12.34
C GLU A 88 -19.01 -5.33 -11.42
N LEU A 89 -19.55 -5.64 -10.24
CA LEU A 89 -19.87 -4.63 -9.23
C LEU A 89 -18.62 -3.84 -8.84
N ALA A 90 -17.50 -4.51 -8.51
CA ALA A 90 -16.25 -3.84 -8.15
C ALA A 90 -15.75 -2.93 -9.28
N PHE A 91 -15.72 -3.42 -10.52
CA PHE A 91 -15.28 -2.63 -11.69
C PHE A 91 -16.16 -1.41 -11.94
N ARG A 92 -17.48 -1.58 -11.82
CA ARG A 92 -18.42 -0.48 -12.01
C ARG A 92 -18.25 0.58 -10.93
N LEU A 93 -18.14 0.19 -9.66
CA LEU A 93 -17.96 1.14 -8.56
C LEU A 93 -16.61 1.85 -8.63
N ASP A 94 -15.54 1.13 -9.00
CA ASP A 94 -14.23 1.75 -9.25
C ASP A 94 -14.30 2.79 -10.35
N LYS A 95 -14.98 2.46 -11.47
CA LYS A 95 -15.19 3.40 -12.56
C LYS A 95 -16.01 4.62 -12.13
N GLU A 96 -17.13 4.42 -11.42
CA GLU A 96 -17.96 5.51 -10.89
C GLU A 96 -17.13 6.45 -10.00
N PHE A 97 -16.24 5.89 -9.17
CA PHE A 97 -15.34 6.68 -8.32
C PHE A 97 -14.26 7.42 -9.13
N LEU A 98 -13.59 6.76 -10.07
CA LEU A 98 -12.58 7.37 -10.93
C LEU A 98 -13.14 8.54 -11.75
N ASP A 99 -14.38 8.40 -12.25
CA ASP A 99 -15.08 9.46 -12.98
C ASP A 99 -15.37 10.71 -12.10
N SER A 100 -15.30 10.58 -10.76
CA SER A 100 -15.42 11.70 -9.81
C SER A 100 -14.14 12.53 -9.65
N ASN A 101 -12.99 12.05 -10.13
CA ASN A 101 -11.66 12.68 -10.05
C ASN A 101 -11.16 13.01 -8.62
N GLN A 102 -11.64 12.30 -7.60
CA GLN A 102 -11.14 12.45 -6.23
C GLN A 102 -9.79 11.73 -6.06
N PRO A 103 -8.81 12.31 -5.32
CA PRO A 103 -7.42 11.85 -5.29
C PRO A 103 -7.11 10.85 -4.15
N SER A 104 -7.92 9.79 -3.98
CA SER A 104 -7.71 8.77 -2.95
C SER A 104 -7.87 7.36 -3.50
N GLY A 105 -7.46 6.36 -2.74
CA GLY A 105 -7.72 4.95 -3.02
C GLY A 105 -8.22 4.22 -1.77
N SER A 106 -8.60 2.96 -1.94
CA SER A 106 -8.99 2.12 -0.82
C SER A 106 -8.84 0.64 -1.12
N THR A 107 -8.50 -0.14 -0.11
CA THR A 107 -8.68 -1.60 -0.12
C THR A 107 -10.17 -1.96 -0.09
N GLY A 108 -10.47 -3.24 -0.17
CA GLY A 108 -11.83 -3.75 -0.04
C GLY A 108 -11.82 -5.24 0.23
N THR A 109 -11.90 -5.59 1.50
CA THR A 109 -12.02 -6.96 1.96
C THR A 109 -13.44 -7.22 2.43
N PHE A 110 -14.06 -8.29 1.94
CA PHE A 110 -15.45 -8.58 2.24
C PHE A 110 -15.76 -10.07 2.26
N VAL A 111 -16.90 -10.41 2.84
CA VAL A 111 -17.49 -11.75 2.82
C VAL A 111 -18.99 -11.66 2.59
N ILE A 112 -19.48 -12.45 1.64
CA ILE A 112 -20.90 -12.75 1.45
C ILE A 112 -21.15 -14.07 2.16
N VAL A 113 -22.03 -14.05 3.17
CA VAL A 113 -22.37 -15.21 3.98
C VAL A 113 -23.79 -15.62 3.66
N GLN A 114 -24.00 -16.87 3.23
CA GLN A 114 -25.32 -17.43 3.02
C GLN A 114 -25.64 -18.43 4.13
N ALA A 115 -26.76 -18.20 4.82
CA ALA A 115 -27.24 -19.09 5.87
C ALA A 115 -27.78 -20.41 5.30
N PRO A 116 -27.64 -21.52 6.02
CA PRO A 116 -28.15 -22.82 5.57
C PRO A 116 -29.68 -22.80 5.44
N SER A 117 -30.20 -23.42 4.38
CA SER A 117 -31.66 -23.58 4.18
C SER A 117 -32.30 -24.57 5.16
N THR A 118 -31.50 -25.37 5.86
CA THR A 118 -31.95 -26.36 6.85
C THR A 118 -31.27 -26.13 8.20
N PRO A 119 -31.99 -26.28 9.33
CA PRO A 119 -31.37 -26.20 10.65
C PRO A 119 -30.19 -27.17 10.80
N GLY A 120 -29.07 -26.67 11.31
CA GLY A 120 -27.83 -27.46 11.49
C GLY A 120 -27.01 -27.67 10.21
N GLY A 121 -27.35 -27.01 9.09
CA GLY A 121 -26.48 -26.95 7.91
C GLY A 121 -25.28 -26.02 8.11
N GLN A 122 -24.38 -26.02 7.13
CA GLN A 122 -23.21 -25.14 7.08
C GLN A 122 -23.56 -23.79 6.45
N TYR A 123 -22.86 -22.74 6.88
CA TYR A 123 -22.89 -21.45 6.22
C TYR A 123 -21.93 -21.49 5.05
N HIS A 124 -22.36 -20.95 3.92
CA HIS A 124 -21.53 -20.82 2.73
C HIS A 124 -20.95 -19.41 2.67
N LEU A 125 -19.65 -19.31 2.45
CA LEU A 125 -18.88 -18.07 2.45
C LEU A 125 -18.31 -17.84 1.06
N ARG A 126 -18.62 -16.68 0.45
CA ARG A 126 -17.85 -16.14 -0.66
C ARG A 126 -17.03 -14.97 -0.17
N VAL A 127 -15.72 -15.19 -0.07
CA VAL A 127 -14.75 -14.24 0.47
C VAL A 127 -14.10 -13.51 -0.69
N GLY A 128 -14.02 -12.18 -0.60
CA GLY A 128 -13.37 -11.33 -1.59
C GLY A 128 -12.33 -10.41 -1.00
N ASN A 129 -11.22 -10.23 -1.72
CA ASN A 129 -10.15 -9.34 -1.30
C ASN A 129 -9.60 -8.46 -2.41
N ILE A 130 -9.42 -7.17 -2.10
CA ILE A 130 -8.77 -6.16 -2.93
C ILE A 130 -7.83 -5.38 -2.00
N GLY A 131 -6.53 -5.65 -2.01
CA GLY A 131 -5.57 -5.03 -1.09
C GLY A 131 -5.06 -5.99 -0.02
N ASP A 132 -4.69 -5.45 1.14
CA ASP A 132 -3.95 -6.12 2.23
C ASP A 132 -4.69 -6.13 3.58
N SER A 133 -5.96 -5.73 3.58
CA SER A 133 -6.90 -6.08 4.65
C SER A 133 -7.25 -7.58 4.59
N ARG A 134 -7.75 -8.16 5.69
CA ARG A 134 -7.88 -9.63 5.84
C ARG A 134 -9.23 -10.12 6.35
N VAL A 135 -9.66 -11.29 5.85
CA VAL A 135 -10.73 -12.10 6.47
C VAL A 135 -10.11 -13.28 7.21
N LEU A 136 -10.47 -13.45 8.49
CA LEU A 136 -10.08 -14.57 9.32
C LEU A 136 -11.33 -15.38 9.72
N LEU A 137 -11.18 -16.70 9.85
CA LEU A 137 -12.23 -17.59 10.34
C LEU A 137 -11.77 -18.23 11.65
N GLY A 138 -12.41 -17.83 12.74
CA GLY A 138 -12.12 -18.30 14.09
C GLY A 138 -13.05 -19.43 14.53
N LYS A 139 -12.52 -20.34 15.33
CA LYS A 139 -13.25 -21.41 15.99
C LYS A 139 -13.57 -21.03 17.44
N ALA A 140 -14.64 -21.59 17.99
CA ALA A 140 -15.06 -21.34 19.37
C ALA A 140 -14.00 -21.70 20.43
N ASP A 141 -13.06 -22.59 20.10
CA ASP A 141 -11.93 -22.95 20.98
C ASP A 141 -10.74 -21.98 20.92
N GLY A 142 -10.83 -20.94 20.08
CA GLY A 142 -9.79 -19.93 19.87
C GLY A 142 -8.74 -20.29 18.83
N SER A 143 -8.87 -21.43 18.15
CA SER A 143 -8.05 -21.74 16.98
C SER A 143 -8.51 -20.98 15.74
N ILE A 144 -7.55 -20.61 14.88
CA ILE A 144 -7.82 -20.08 13.55
C ILE A 144 -7.98 -21.22 12.56
N PHE A 145 -8.96 -21.13 11.66
CA PHE A 145 -9.06 -22.02 10.51
C PHE A 145 -7.85 -21.79 9.59
N PRO A 146 -7.13 -22.84 9.16
CA PRO A 146 -5.92 -22.68 8.36
C PRO A 146 -6.27 -22.33 6.91
N GLY A 147 -6.64 -21.06 6.69
CA GLY A 147 -6.93 -20.52 5.36
C GLY A 147 -5.69 -20.53 4.45
N PRO A 148 -5.88 -20.50 3.12
CA PRO A 148 -4.80 -20.56 2.16
C PRO A 148 -4.04 -19.22 1.98
N GLY A 149 -4.56 -18.14 2.57
CA GLY A 149 -4.04 -16.78 2.43
C GLY A 149 -2.91 -16.45 3.40
N THR A 150 -2.64 -15.15 3.54
CA THR A 150 -1.52 -14.66 4.35
C THR A 150 -1.73 -14.97 5.82
N ASP A 151 -0.73 -15.59 6.46
CA ASP A 151 -0.75 -15.91 7.89
C ASP A 151 -2.04 -16.64 8.34
N HIS A 152 -2.42 -17.68 7.60
CA HIS A 152 -3.63 -18.49 7.80
C HIS A 152 -4.97 -17.75 7.59
N GLY A 153 -4.96 -16.53 7.03
CA GLY A 153 -6.17 -15.83 6.61
C GLY A 153 -6.89 -16.55 5.46
N LEU A 154 -8.18 -16.27 5.31
CA LEU A 154 -8.95 -16.70 4.14
C LEU A 154 -8.56 -15.91 2.88
N THR A 155 -7.89 -14.78 3.05
CA THR A 155 -7.50 -13.84 1.99
C THR A 155 -5.98 -13.69 1.91
N THR A 156 -5.46 -13.51 0.71
CA THR A 156 -4.04 -13.21 0.46
C THR A 156 -3.83 -11.70 0.37
N ASP A 157 -2.85 -11.18 1.09
CA ASP A 157 -2.47 -9.76 0.99
C ASP A 157 -1.92 -9.47 -0.40
N HIS A 158 -2.51 -8.49 -1.09
CA HIS A 158 -2.08 -8.08 -2.42
C HIS A 158 -0.90 -7.10 -2.36
N LYS A 159 0.25 -7.54 -1.84
CA LYS A 159 1.47 -6.72 -1.79
C LYS A 159 2.19 -6.71 -3.17
N PRO A 160 2.86 -5.60 -3.56
CA PRO A 160 3.50 -5.47 -4.87
C PRO A 160 4.60 -6.50 -5.17
N ASP A 161 5.22 -7.09 -4.16
CA ASP A 161 6.26 -8.11 -4.27
C ASP A 161 5.71 -9.54 -4.36
N LEU A 162 4.40 -9.75 -4.19
CA LEU A 162 3.75 -11.04 -4.46
C LEU A 162 3.98 -11.42 -5.94
N PRO A 163 4.49 -12.62 -6.26
CA PRO A 163 4.96 -12.93 -7.62
C PRO A 163 3.93 -12.72 -8.73
N SER A 164 2.65 -13.07 -8.49
CA SER A 164 1.57 -12.84 -9.45
C SER A 164 1.26 -11.36 -9.66
N GLU A 165 1.28 -10.57 -8.58
CA GLU A 165 0.99 -9.14 -8.61
C GLU A 165 2.15 -8.38 -9.27
N ARG A 166 3.39 -8.71 -8.91
CA ARG A 166 4.59 -8.18 -9.56
C ARG A 166 4.59 -8.44 -11.06
N ALA A 167 4.28 -9.67 -11.46
CA ALA A 167 4.19 -10.03 -12.87
C ALA A 167 3.11 -9.21 -13.61
N ARG A 168 1.94 -9.00 -12.99
CA ARG A 168 0.91 -8.11 -13.55
C ARG A 168 1.43 -6.67 -13.66
N ILE A 169 1.94 -6.10 -12.57
CA ILE A 169 2.45 -4.72 -12.52
C ILE A 169 3.45 -4.47 -13.65
N GLU A 170 4.46 -5.33 -13.76
CA GLU A 170 5.52 -5.19 -14.77
C GLU A 170 5.00 -5.39 -16.21
N ARG A 171 4.07 -6.34 -16.43
CA ARG A 171 3.46 -6.55 -17.75
C ARG A 171 2.59 -5.37 -18.19
N THR A 172 1.93 -4.71 -17.25
CA THR A 172 1.00 -3.58 -17.49
C THR A 172 1.70 -2.22 -17.52
N GLY A 173 3.03 -2.19 -17.61
CA GLY A 173 3.82 -0.97 -17.76
C GLY A 173 4.20 -0.27 -16.46
N GLY A 174 3.83 -0.83 -15.30
CA GLY A 174 4.32 -0.39 -13.99
C GLY A 174 5.66 -1.03 -13.63
N ASN A 175 6.18 -0.71 -12.45
CA ASN A 175 7.31 -1.41 -11.85
C ASN A 175 7.12 -1.58 -10.33
N VAL A 176 7.91 -2.46 -9.73
CA VAL A 176 7.97 -2.64 -8.28
C VAL A 176 9.30 -2.10 -7.79
N GLN A 177 9.26 -1.12 -6.89
CA GLN A 177 10.44 -0.50 -6.29
C GLN A 177 10.39 -0.68 -4.78
N GLU A 178 11.53 -1.04 -4.20
CA GLU A 178 11.67 -1.11 -2.75
C GLU A 178 12.04 0.28 -2.21
N VAL A 179 11.16 0.86 -1.39
CA VAL A 179 11.34 2.18 -0.77
C VAL A 179 11.28 2.00 0.74
N MET A 180 12.39 2.28 1.42
CA MET A 180 12.53 2.09 2.87
C MET A 180 12.18 0.66 3.33
N GLY A 181 12.55 -0.36 2.54
CA GLY A 181 12.29 -1.77 2.84
C GLY A 181 10.87 -2.25 2.54
N VAL A 182 10.02 -1.41 1.92
CA VAL A 182 8.65 -1.77 1.53
C VAL A 182 8.54 -1.76 0.01
N ALA A 183 8.01 -2.85 -0.56
CA ALA A 183 7.74 -2.94 -1.98
C ALA A 183 6.57 -2.03 -2.38
N ARG A 184 6.76 -1.20 -3.41
CA ARG A 184 5.77 -0.22 -3.87
C ARG A 184 5.58 -0.24 -5.37
N VAL A 185 4.33 -0.15 -5.83
CA VAL A 185 3.98 0.06 -7.23
C VAL A 185 4.46 1.44 -7.66
N ASN A 186 5.30 1.49 -8.70
CA ASN A 186 5.91 2.72 -9.23
C ASN A 186 6.67 3.54 -8.17
N GLY A 187 7.10 2.92 -7.06
CA GLY A 187 7.75 3.60 -5.94
C GLY A 187 6.79 4.38 -5.01
N ASP A 188 5.48 4.28 -5.23
CA ASP A 188 4.47 5.08 -4.52
C ASP A 188 3.56 4.21 -3.63
N LEU A 189 2.77 3.30 -4.21
CA LEU A 189 1.71 2.60 -3.49
C LEU A 189 2.17 1.25 -2.91
N ALA A 190 1.92 1.00 -1.62
CA ALA A 190 2.34 -0.23 -0.92
C ALA A 190 1.39 -1.42 -1.12
N VAL A 191 0.26 -1.20 -1.80
CA VAL A 191 -0.68 -2.24 -2.23
C VAL A 191 -0.69 -2.35 -3.75
N SER A 192 -0.92 -3.56 -4.25
CA SER A 192 -1.04 -3.82 -5.69
C SER A 192 -2.48 -3.86 -6.17
N ARG A 193 -3.46 -3.98 -5.26
CA ARG A 193 -4.88 -3.93 -5.60
C ARG A 193 -5.60 -2.91 -4.73
N ALA A 194 -6.43 -2.09 -5.36
CA ALA A 194 -7.20 -1.04 -4.72
C ALA A 194 -8.30 -0.49 -5.65
N PHE A 195 -9.37 0.01 -5.04
CA PHE A 195 -10.26 0.99 -5.65
C PHE A 195 -9.58 2.37 -5.73
N GLY A 196 -9.97 3.21 -6.69
CA GLY A 196 -9.39 4.54 -6.85
C GLY A 196 -7.99 4.50 -7.46
N ASP A 197 -7.05 5.31 -6.94
CA ASP A 197 -5.65 5.33 -7.39
C ASP A 197 -5.47 5.57 -8.90
N ALA A 198 -6.19 6.58 -9.43
CA ALA A 198 -6.24 6.88 -10.86
C ALA A 198 -4.85 6.96 -11.52
N GLN A 199 -3.84 7.50 -10.83
CA GLN A 199 -2.48 7.59 -11.38
C GLN A 199 -1.86 6.24 -11.74
N HIS A 200 -2.28 5.14 -11.09
CA HIS A 200 -1.76 3.79 -11.31
C HIS A 200 -2.62 2.95 -12.29
N LYS A 201 -3.65 3.54 -12.89
CA LYS A 201 -4.59 2.88 -13.82
C LYS A 201 -4.52 3.42 -15.25
N ASN A 202 -3.47 4.19 -15.56
CA ASN A 202 -3.29 4.84 -16.88
C ASN A 202 -2.61 3.94 -17.93
N THR A 203 -1.90 2.90 -17.50
CA THR A 203 -1.15 1.97 -18.36
C THR A 203 -1.74 0.56 -18.27
N GLY A 204 -1.52 -0.27 -19.29
CA GLY A 204 -2.03 -1.64 -19.33
C GLY A 204 -3.19 -1.84 -20.31
N GLY A 205 -3.99 -2.87 -20.07
CA GLY A 205 -5.05 -3.34 -20.96
C GLY A 205 -6.38 -2.60 -20.81
N PRO A 206 -7.41 -2.96 -21.60
CA PRO A 206 -8.72 -2.33 -21.56
C PRO A 206 -9.58 -2.74 -20.36
N SER A 207 -9.21 -3.83 -19.68
CA SER A 207 -9.96 -4.36 -18.52
C SER A 207 -9.34 -3.82 -17.22
N PRO A 208 -10.15 -3.48 -16.19
CA PRO A 208 -9.64 -2.97 -14.91
C PRO A 208 -8.66 -3.90 -14.19
N LYS A 209 -8.71 -5.21 -14.49
CA LYS A 209 -7.76 -6.22 -13.99
C LYS A 209 -6.36 -6.13 -14.61
N ASP A 210 -6.21 -5.44 -15.73
CA ASP A 210 -5.00 -5.39 -16.54
C ASP A 210 -4.25 -4.05 -16.35
N HIS A 211 -4.19 -3.57 -15.11
CA HIS A 211 -3.47 -2.35 -14.73
C HIS A 211 -2.42 -2.63 -13.63
N PRO A 212 -1.44 -1.71 -13.42
CA PRO A 212 -0.50 -1.82 -12.32
C PRO A 212 -1.20 -1.97 -10.97
N VAL A 213 -2.20 -1.13 -10.70
CA VAL A 213 -3.12 -1.29 -9.57
C VAL A 213 -4.48 -1.73 -10.08
N SER A 214 -4.96 -2.87 -9.59
CA SER A 214 -6.20 -3.50 -10.05
C SER A 214 -7.29 -3.44 -8.97
N CYS A 215 -8.54 -3.17 -9.35
CA CYS A 215 -9.71 -3.30 -8.48
C CYS A 215 -10.38 -4.69 -8.59
N ALA A 216 -9.78 -5.65 -9.30
CA ALA A 216 -10.31 -6.99 -9.43
C ALA A 216 -10.18 -7.76 -8.11
N PRO A 217 -11.31 -8.21 -7.51
CA PRO A 217 -11.25 -9.01 -6.29
C PRO A 217 -10.63 -10.38 -6.56
N GLU A 218 -9.80 -10.85 -5.64
CA GLU A 218 -9.55 -12.30 -5.48
C GLU A 218 -10.74 -12.89 -4.73
N LEU A 219 -11.37 -13.92 -5.31
CA LEU A 219 -12.56 -14.57 -4.76
C LEU A 219 -12.26 -16.02 -4.39
N GLN A 220 -12.76 -16.44 -3.23
CA GLN A 220 -12.61 -17.79 -2.70
C GLN A 220 -13.91 -18.21 -2.00
N GLU A 221 -14.22 -19.50 -2.06
CA GLU A 221 -15.41 -20.07 -1.40
C GLU A 221 -15.02 -21.04 -0.28
N PHE A 222 -15.74 -20.97 0.84
CA PHE A 222 -15.54 -21.80 2.01
C PHE A 222 -16.88 -22.18 2.64
N ASP A 223 -16.90 -23.24 3.43
CA ASP A 223 -18.03 -23.56 4.30
C ASP A 223 -17.59 -23.53 5.76
N CYS A 224 -18.48 -23.08 6.65
CA CYS A 224 -18.20 -23.02 8.08
C CYS A 224 -19.40 -23.44 8.94
N GLU A 225 -19.13 -23.77 10.21
CA GLU A 225 -20.14 -24.20 11.16
C GLU A 225 -20.76 -23.01 11.90
N ALA A 226 -21.97 -23.18 12.42
CA ALA A 226 -22.68 -22.13 13.17
C ALA A 226 -21.95 -21.68 14.45
N THR A 227 -20.99 -22.48 14.95
CA THR A 227 -20.17 -22.15 16.12
C THR A 227 -18.93 -21.32 15.77
N ASP A 228 -18.60 -21.21 14.48
CA ASP A 228 -17.47 -20.41 14.01
C ASP A 228 -17.84 -18.92 14.00
N PHE A 229 -16.83 -18.06 13.92
CA PHE A 229 -17.02 -16.62 13.76
C PHE A 229 -16.05 -16.06 12.72
N LEU A 230 -16.51 -15.07 11.97
CA LEU A 230 -15.68 -14.37 10.99
C LEU A 230 -15.11 -13.11 11.61
N MET A 231 -13.89 -12.76 11.21
CA MET A 231 -13.29 -11.48 11.48
C MET A 231 -12.91 -10.81 10.17
N LEU A 232 -13.22 -9.52 10.03
CA LEU A 232 -12.70 -8.68 8.95
C LEU A 232 -11.89 -7.55 9.59
N VAL A 233 -10.64 -7.43 9.19
CA VAL A 233 -9.69 -6.51 9.82
C VAL A 233 -8.90 -5.74 8.77
N CYS A 234 -8.62 -4.46 9.03
CA CYS A 234 -7.67 -3.70 8.23
C CYS A 234 -6.22 -4.05 8.59
N ASP A 235 -5.26 -3.52 7.83
CA ASP A 235 -3.85 -3.82 8.05
C ASP A 235 -3.37 -3.33 9.42
N GLY A 236 -3.94 -2.25 9.96
CA GLY A 236 -3.64 -1.72 11.29
C GLY A 236 -3.91 -2.68 12.44
N ILE A 237 -4.68 -3.75 12.24
CA ILE A 237 -4.82 -4.86 13.20
C ILE A 237 -3.80 -5.96 12.94
N SER A 238 -3.62 -6.34 11.67
CA SER A 238 -2.82 -7.50 11.27
C SER A 238 -1.33 -7.22 11.03
N GLU A 239 -0.93 -5.95 11.05
CA GLU A 239 0.45 -5.49 11.02
C GLU A 239 1.00 -5.28 12.45
N GLY A 240 2.32 -5.27 12.57
CA GLY A 240 3.02 -5.16 13.85
C GLY A 240 3.24 -6.50 14.55
N SER A 241 3.30 -6.49 15.89
CA SER A 241 3.60 -7.70 16.68
C SER A 241 2.34 -8.46 17.10
N PHE A 242 1.32 -8.50 16.24
CA PHE A 242 0.01 -9.11 16.54
C PHE A 242 -0.44 -10.09 15.42
N PRO A 243 0.07 -11.34 15.42
CA PRO A 243 -0.24 -12.31 14.37
C PRO A 243 -1.70 -12.76 14.39
N ASN A 244 -2.20 -13.26 13.26
CA ASN A 244 -3.62 -13.57 13.07
C ASN A 244 -4.15 -14.62 14.07
N ASP A 245 -3.31 -15.58 14.48
CA ASP A 245 -3.67 -16.60 15.48
C ASP A 245 -3.93 -15.98 16.85
N ALA A 246 -3.11 -15.01 17.27
CA ALA A 246 -3.28 -14.26 18.50
C ALA A 246 -4.51 -13.34 18.45
N VAL A 247 -4.78 -12.73 17.28
CA VAL A 247 -5.99 -11.93 17.04
C VAL A 247 -7.25 -12.77 17.24
N VAL A 248 -7.33 -13.92 16.56
CA VAL A 248 -8.48 -14.85 16.66
C VAL A 248 -8.63 -15.38 18.08
N LYS A 249 -7.53 -15.75 18.72
CA LYS A 249 -7.55 -16.25 20.10
C LYS A 249 -8.11 -15.22 21.07
N LEU A 250 -7.65 -13.97 21.00
CA LEU A 250 -8.16 -12.90 21.85
C LEU A 250 -9.66 -12.65 21.60
N ALA A 251 -10.09 -12.64 20.34
CA ALA A 251 -11.50 -12.51 20.01
C ALA A 251 -12.33 -13.65 20.61
N ALA A 252 -11.90 -14.90 20.44
CA ALA A 252 -12.58 -16.06 20.99
C ALA A 252 -12.68 -16.01 22.53
N GLU A 253 -11.60 -15.63 23.23
CA GLU A 253 -11.61 -15.46 24.69
C GLU A 253 -12.66 -14.44 25.14
N LYS A 254 -12.84 -13.34 24.39
CA LYS A 254 -13.87 -12.33 24.66
C LYS A 254 -15.28 -12.76 24.28
N LEU A 255 -15.40 -13.72 23.37
CA LEU A 255 -16.69 -14.29 22.93
C LEU A 255 -17.17 -15.45 23.82
N GLN A 256 -16.35 -15.94 24.75
CA GLN A 256 -16.75 -17.00 25.68
C GLN A 256 -17.93 -16.57 26.55
N ALA A 257 -19.01 -17.35 26.50
CA ALA A 257 -20.19 -17.12 27.33
C ALA A 257 -19.81 -17.18 28.81
N THR A 258 -20.05 -16.09 29.53
CA THR A 258 -19.93 -16.05 30.99
C THR A 258 -21.33 -16.11 31.60
N GLU A 259 -21.52 -16.87 32.68
CA GLU A 259 -22.84 -16.98 33.33
C GLU A 259 -23.43 -15.60 33.62
N GLY A 260 -24.65 -15.36 33.11
CA GLY A 260 -25.38 -14.10 33.32
C GLY A 260 -24.94 -12.92 32.44
N ARG A 261 -24.01 -13.09 31.48
CA ARG A 261 -23.63 -12.03 30.53
C ARG A 261 -23.84 -12.47 29.07
N PRO A 262 -24.65 -11.73 28.29
CA PRO A 262 -24.80 -11.99 26.87
C PRO A 262 -23.49 -11.74 26.13
N VAL A 263 -23.23 -12.53 25.07
CA VAL A 263 -22.04 -12.38 24.23
C VAL A 263 -22.17 -11.11 23.38
N ASP A 264 -21.21 -10.20 23.53
CA ASP A 264 -21.12 -8.97 22.74
C ASP A 264 -19.94 -9.06 21.75
N PRO A 265 -20.17 -9.29 20.45
CA PRO A 265 -19.10 -9.29 19.46
C PRO A 265 -18.36 -7.95 19.38
N ALA A 266 -19.00 -6.83 19.74
CA ALA A 266 -18.32 -5.54 19.74
C ALA A 266 -17.25 -5.44 20.83
N GLN A 267 -17.47 -6.03 22.02
CA GLN A 267 -16.46 -6.07 23.08
C GLN A 267 -15.21 -6.84 22.65
N ALA A 268 -15.39 -7.93 21.89
CA ALA A 268 -14.29 -8.66 21.31
C ALA A 268 -13.53 -7.80 20.27
N ALA A 269 -14.24 -7.07 19.41
CA ALA A 269 -13.64 -6.16 18.42
C ALA A 269 -12.87 -5.01 19.08
N ILE A 270 -13.44 -4.37 20.11
CA ILE A 270 -12.79 -3.33 20.92
C ILE A 270 -11.49 -3.84 21.55
N ALA A 271 -11.51 -5.04 22.14
CA ALA A 271 -10.34 -5.64 22.76
C ALA A 271 -9.21 -5.86 21.75
N VAL A 272 -9.55 -6.30 20.53
CA VAL A 272 -8.60 -6.48 19.43
C VAL A 272 -7.97 -5.15 19.01
N CYS A 273 -8.75 -4.08 18.83
CA CYS A 273 -8.19 -2.76 18.48
C CYS A 273 -7.24 -2.22 19.56
N HIS A 274 -7.61 -2.35 20.85
CA HIS A 274 -6.73 -1.92 21.94
C HIS A 274 -5.45 -2.75 22.02
N GLU A 275 -5.51 -4.06 21.78
CA GLU A 275 -4.32 -4.90 21.78
C GLU A 275 -3.41 -4.59 20.60
N ALA A 276 -3.95 -4.33 19.41
CA ALA A 276 -3.18 -3.91 18.24
C ALA A 276 -2.35 -2.63 18.50
N ILE A 277 -2.93 -1.62 19.16
CA ILE A 277 -2.19 -0.42 19.59
C ILE A 277 -1.04 -0.78 20.55
N LYS A 278 -1.27 -1.67 21.53
CA LYS A 278 -0.22 -2.11 22.45
C LYS A 278 0.88 -2.91 21.75
N CYS A 279 0.51 -3.68 20.73
CA CYS A 279 1.43 -4.41 19.85
C CYS A 279 2.16 -3.52 18.83
N GLY A 280 1.98 -2.21 18.91
CA GLY A 280 2.77 -1.21 18.19
C GLY A 280 2.14 -0.68 16.91
N SER A 281 0.85 -0.96 16.66
CA SER A 281 0.14 -0.38 15.51
C SER A 281 0.14 1.14 15.57
N LYS A 282 0.42 1.76 14.42
CA LYS A 282 0.41 3.22 14.22
C LYS A 282 -0.63 3.64 13.19
N ASP A 283 -1.50 2.72 12.78
CA ASP A 283 -2.47 2.98 11.75
C ASP A 283 -3.87 3.30 12.28
N ASN A 284 -4.81 3.53 11.37
CA ASN A 284 -6.23 3.35 11.64
C ASN A 284 -6.51 1.87 11.94
N LEU A 285 -7.50 1.59 12.79
CA LEU A 285 -7.80 0.24 13.23
C LEU A 285 -9.30 -0.02 13.08
N SER A 286 -9.64 -1.02 12.26
CA SER A 286 -11.00 -1.48 12.04
C SER A 286 -11.06 -2.99 12.27
N CYS A 287 -11.98 -3.42 13.13
CA CYS A 287 -12.22 -4.83 13.42
C CYS A 287 -13.73 -5.12 13.42
N MET A 288 -14.14 -6.05 12.56
CA MET A 288 -15.50 -6.58 12.52
C MET A 288 -15.50 -8.02 12.99
N ILE A 289 -16.44 -8.37 13.86
CA ILE A 289 -16.72 -9.75 14.28
C ILE A 289 -18.15 -10.10 13.87
N VAL A 290 -18.30 -11.16 13.10
CA VAL A 290 -19.60 -11.70 12.67
C VAL A 290 -19.79 -13.06 13.31
N LEU A 291 -20.75 -13.15 14.22
CA LEU A 291 -21.23 -14.41 14.79
C LEU A 291 -22.33 -14.98 13.91
N LEU A 292 -22.22 -16.27 13.63
CA LEU A 292 -23.18 -17.02 12.86
C LEU A 292 -24.32 -17.50 13.78
N GLY A 293 -25.55 -17.37 13.31
CA GLY A 293 -26.75 -17.55 14.11
C GLY A 293 -27.27 -16.24 14.69
N GLY A 294 -28.56 -16.01 14.50
CA GLY A 294 -29.23 -14.80 14.96
C GLY A 294 -29.38 -14.68 16.46
N GLY A 295 -29.91 -13.52 16.85
CA GLY A 295 -30.18 -13.16 18.22
C GLY A 295 -29.99 -11.67 18.46
N GLU A 296 -30.37 -11.23 19.65
CA GLU A 296 -30.10 -9.87 20.08
C GLU A 296 -28.62 -9.68 20.42
N VAL A 297 -28.12 -8.48 20.18
CA VAL A 297 -26.79 -8.05 20.59
C VAL A 297 -26.95 -7.06 21.75
N PRO A 298 -26.25 -7.26 22.89
CA PRO A 298 -26.37 -6.34 24.02
C PRO A 298 -25.72 -4.98 23.71
N GLY A 299 -26.29 -3.91 24.25
CA GLY A 299 -25.76 -2.55 24.11
C GLY A 299 -26.44 -1.73 23.03
N GLU A 300 -26.01 -0.47 22.88
CA GLU A 300 -26.57 0.44 21.88
C GLU A 300 -26.10 0.05 20.47
N PRO A 301 -26.96 0.21 19.43
CA PRO A 301 -26.60 -0.07 18.04
C PRO A 301 -25.39 0.74 17.54
N VAL A 302 -25.24 1.96 18.04
CA VAL A 302 -24.08 2.82 17.80
C VAL A 302 -23.64 3.39 19.15
N GLU A 303 -22.37 3.25 19.48
CA GLU A 303 -21.80 3.70 20.75
C GLU A 303 -20.44 4.34 20.55
N PHE A 304 -20.20 5.48 21.22
CA PHE A 304 -18.87 6.07 21.35
C PHE A 304 -18.23 5.68 22.68
N ILE A 305 -17.07 5.05 22.68
CA ILE A 305 -16.29 4.75 23.88
C ILE A 305 -15.13 5.75 23.95
N PRO A 306 -15.18 6.76 24.85
CA PRO A 306 -14.17 7.80 24.91
C PRO A 306 -12.84 7.26 25.48
N GLY A 307 -11.77 7.42 24.71
CA GLY A 307 -10.40 7.29 25.18
C GLY A 307 -9.90 8.58 25.86
N PRO A 308 -8.72 8.54 26.49
CA PRO A 308 -8.08 9.71 27.10
C PRO A 308 -7.94 10.90 26.13
N PHE A 309 -8.20 12.12 26.61
CA PHE A 309 -8.01 13.35 25.84
C PHE A 309 -6.67 14.02 26.19
N GLU A 310 -5.57 13.45 25.70
CA GLU A 310 -4.21 13.75 26.19
C GLU A 310 -3.49 14.94 25.53
N ALA A 311 -3.92 15.36 24.33
CA ALA A 311 -3.25 16.43 23.59
C ALA A 311 -4.23 17.56 23.21
N PRO A 312 -4.87 18.21 24.19
CA PRO A 312 -5.93 19.19 23.96
C PRO A 312 -5.47 20.41 23.14
N GLU A 313 -4.19 20.77 23.20
CA GLU A 313 -3.62 21.91 22.46
C GLU A 313 -3.37 21.61 20.96
N ASN A 314 -3.27 20.34 20.58
CA ASN A 314 -2.95 19.97 19.20
C ASN A 314 -4.21 19.90 18.31
N ALA A 315 -4.28 20.74 17.29
CA ALA A 315 -5.45 20.84 16.41
C ALA A 315 -5.76 19.54 15.63
N ALA A 316 -4.73 18.81 15.18
CA ALA A 316 -4.92 17.54 14.47
C ALA A 316 -5.46 16.45 15.41
N PHE A 317 -4.98 16.39 16.64
CA PHE A 317 -5.51 15.48 17.66
C PHE A 317 -6.98 15.78 17.98
N ARG A 318 -7.33 17.06 18.18
CA ARG A 318 -8.73 17.47 18.39
C ARG A 318 -9.63 17.07 17.21
N LYS A 319 -9.15 17.28 15.99
CA LYS A 319 -9.88 16.91 14.76
C LYS A 319 -10.09 15.40 14.66
N ALA A 320 -9.05 14.60 14.88
CA ALA A 320 -9.15 13.14 14.86
C ALA A 320 -10.09 12.60 15.95
N TYR A 321 -10.02 13.14 17.16
CA TYR A 321 -10.95 12.78 18.24
C TYR A 321 -12.39 13.16 17.91
N ALA A 322 -12.61 14.35 17.34
CA ALA A 322 -13.92 14.79 16.88
C ALA A 322 -14.46 13.89 15.76
N SER A 323 -13.62 13.48 14.81
CA SER A 323 -14.00 12.55 13.73
C SER A 323 -14.54 11.23 14.30
N MET A 324 -13.87 10.66 15.30
CA MET A 324 -14.35 9.43 15.96
C MET A 324 -15.67 9.63 16.69
N ALA A 325 -15.88 10.78 17.32
CA ALA A 325 -17.14 11.13 17.97
C ALA A 325 -18.28 11.25 16.93
N GLU A 326 -18.00 11.87 15.79
CA GLU A 326 -18.94 12.05 14.68
C GLU A 326 -19.35 10.71 14.04
N HIS A 327 -18.43 9.73 13.93
CA HIS A 327 -18.74 8.37 13.45
C HIS A 327 -19.77 7.66 14.35
N ALA A 328 -19.82 8.03 15.63
CA ALA A 328 -20.81 7.56 16.59
C ALA A 328 -22.02 8.51 16.77
N GLY A 329 -22.11 9.59 15.98
CA GLY A 329 -23.23 10.52 15.97
C GLY A 329 -23.26 11.54 17.11
N ILE A 330 -22.13 11.80 17.78
CA ILE A 330 -22.04 12.79 18.86
C ILE A 330 -20.98 13.85 18.57
N THR A 331 -21.09 15.01 19.21
CA THR A 331 -20.13 16.11 19.05
C THR A 331 -18.91 15.93 19.96
N LEU A 332 -17.80 16.61 19.65
CA LEU A 332 -16.61 16.61 20.50
C LEU A 332 -16.90 17.03 21.96
N PRO A 333 -17.67 18.11 22.25
CA PRO A 333 -18.04 18.44 23.63
C PRO A 333 -18.81 17.32 24.35
N GLN A 334 -19.73 16.62 23.67
CA GLN A 334 -20.45 15.48 24.23
C GLN A 334 -19.52 14.31 24.52
N ALA A 335 -18.54 14.07 23.64
CA ALA A 335 -17.53 13.04 23.82
C ALA A 335 -16.62 13.32 25.04
N LEU A 336 -16.20 14.57 25.25
CA LEU A 336 -15.44 14.98 26.43
C LEU A 336 -16.25 14.88 27.72
N GLU A 337 -17.54 15.26 27.69
CA GLU A 337 -18.44 15.09 28.83
C GLU A 337 -18.56 13.61 29.21
N LYS A 338 -18.74 12.73 28.22
CA LYS A 338 -18.78 11.28 28.43
C LYS A 338 -17.47 10.76 29.03
N ARG A 339 -16.31 11.23 28.53
CA ARG A 339 -14.98 10.88 29.07
C ARG A 339 -14.85 11.30 30.52
N TYR A 340 -15.21 12.55 30.83
CA TYR A 340 -15.16 13.11 32.17
C TYR A 340 -16.00 12.27 33.16
N CYS A 341 -17.24 11.97 32.78
CA CYS A 341 -18.13 11.13 33.58
C CYS A 341 -17.61 9.71 33.78
N ASN A 342 -16.95 9.12 32.77
CA ASN A 342 -16.32 7.81 32.90
C ASN A 342 -15.15 7.84 33.90
N CYS A 343 -14.26 8.84 33.79
CA CYS A 343 -13.15 9.02 34.73
C CYS A 343 -13.64 9.21 36.17
N GLU A 344 -14.68 10.01 36.42
CA GLU A 344 -15.26 10.18 37.76
C GLU A 344 -15.77 8.85 38.34
N LYS A 345 -16.47 8.05 37.53
CA LYS A 345 -17.00 6.74 37.94
C LYS A 345 -15.89 5.73 38.20
N GLU A 346 -14.90 5.65 37.33
CA GLU A 346 -13.78 4.71 37.45
C GLU A 346 -12.91 5.04 38.67
N LEU A 347 -12.59 6.32 38.90
CA LEU A 347 -11.87 6.79 40.09
C LEU A 347 -12.59 6.46 41.39
N ALA A 348 -13.93 6.42 41.40
CA ALA A 348 -14.70 6.03 42.58
C ALA A 348 -14.61 4.53 42.91
N THR A 349 -14.08 3.70 42.00
CA THR A 349 -14.06 2.23 42.12
C THR A 349 -12.65 1.63 42.17
N ILE A 350 -11.66 2.31 41.60
CA ILE A 350 -10.28 1.84 41.52
C ILE A 350 -9.48 2.22 42.78
N ASN A 351 -8.41 1.48 43.06
CA ASN A 351 -7.45 1.86 44.10
C ASN A 351 -6.74 3.17 43.72
N GLU A 352 -6.85 4.18 44.58
CA GLU A 352 -6.28 5.53 44.40
C GLU A 352 -4.76 5.53 44.17
N ASP A 353 -4.04 4.54 44.69
CA ASP A 353 -2.58 4.43 44.53
C ASP A 353 -2.14 3.84 43.18
N SER A 354 -3.07 3.31 42.38
CA SER A 354 -2.76 2.72 41.08
C SER A 354 -2.32 3.78 40.06
N ASP A 355 -1.47 3.40 39.12
CA ASP A 355 -1.00 4.34 38.10
C ASP A 355 -2.14 4.81 37.18
N ALA A 356 -3.11 3.93 36.90
CA ALA A 356 -4.34 4.28 36.18
C ALA A 356 -5.16 5.37 36.92
N ALA A 357 -5.26 5.31 38.25
CA ALA A 357 -5.95 6.34 39.03
C ALA A 357 -5.22 7.70 38.95
N LYS A 358 -3.88 7.69 38.99
CA LYS A 358 -3.07 8.92 38.87
C LYS A 358 -3.21 9.54 37.48
N GLU A 359 -3.21 8.73 36.43
CA GLU A 359 -3.40 9.19 35.05
C GLU A 359 -4.79 9.80 34.84
N MET A 360 -5.86 9.15 35.32
CA MET A 360 -7.23 9.71 35.23
C MET A 360 -7.38 10.99 36.06
N ALA A 361 -6.79 11.05 37.26
CA ALA A 361 -6.81 12.25 38.08
C ALA A 361 -6.05 13.41 37.40
N ALA A 362 -4.91 13.12 36.77
CA ALA A 362 -4.17 14.09 35.95
C ALA A 362 -5.02 14.57 34.76
N GLU A 363 -5.72 13.66 34.08
CA GLU A 363 -6.62 14.01 32.97
C GLU A 363 -7.75 14.94 33.44
N LEU A 364 -8.40 14.62 34.57
CA LEU A 364 -9.47 15.45 35.14
C LEU A 364 -8.99 16.82 35.60
N SER A 365 -7.73 16.93 36.05
CA SER A 365 -7.14 18.20 36.49
C SER A 365 -7.04 19.24 35.36
N GLN A 366 -6.99 18.80 34.10
CA GLN A 366 -7.00 19.67 32.91
C GLN A 366 -8.31 20.48 32.79
N TYR A 367 -9.40 19.97 33.36
CA TYR A 367 -10.70 20.60 33.34
C TYR A 367 -10.93 21.50 34.57
N ALA A 368 -9.99 21.63 35.50
CA ALA A 368 -10.20 22.33 36.77
C ALA A 368 -10.67 23.80 36.59
N PRO A 369 -11.71 24.26 37.31
CA PRO A 369 -12.37 23.62 38.46
C PRO A 369 -13.40 22.52 38.12
N GLY A 370 -13.61 22.21 36.84
CA GLY A 370 -14.58 21.24 36.33
C GLY A 370 -15.94 21.88 35.99
N PRO A 371 -16.85 21.12 35.35
CA PRO A 371 -18.25 21.52 35.24
C PRO A 371 -18.88 21.68 36.63
N GLY A 372 -19.83 22.60 36.77
CA GLY A 372 -20.56 22.81 38.03
C GLY A 372 -21.20 21.51 38.53
N LYS A 373 -21.10 21.22 39.83
CA LYS A 373 -21.69 19.99 40.43
C LYS A 373 -23.22 19.94 40.33
N ASP A 374 -23.83 21.10 40.08
CA ASP A 374 -25.25 21.31 39.82
C ASP A 374 -25.67 20.98 38.37
N LEU A 375 -24.71 20.83 37.45
CA LEU A 375 -24.99 20.49 36.06
C LEU A 375 -25.14 18.97 35.91
N GLU A 376 -26.35 18.54 35.52
CA GLU A 376 -26.63 17.11 35.33
C GLU A 376 -25.78 16.53 34.18
N PRO A 377 -25.23 15.30 34.33
CA PRO A 377 -24.57 14.59 33.24
C PRO A 377 -25.44 14.53 31.97
N GLY A 378 -24.85 14.83 30.81
CA GLY A 378 -25.55 14.88 29.52
C GLY A 378 -26.50 16.08 29.31
N SER A 379 -26.62 17.00 30.27
CA SER A 379 -27.42 18.22 30.08
C SER A 379 -26.78 19.19 29.07
N THR A 380 -27.60 19.98 28.38
CA THR A 380 -27.14 20.99 27.43
C THR A 380 -26.14 21.95 28.06
N ASP A 381 -26.42 22.42 29.28
CA ASP A 381 -25.57 23.36 30.01
C ASP A 381 -24.19 22.73 30.35
N ARG A 382 -24.16 21.42 30.68
CA ARG A 382 -22.89 20.71 30.91
C ARG A 382 -22.09 20.55 29.64
N VAL A 383 -22.74 20.23 28.52
CA VAL A 383 -22.09 20.12 27.21
C VAL A 383 -21.55 21.49 26.75
N GLU A 384 -22.31 22.56 26.97
CA GLU A 384 -21.90 23.94 26.67
C GLU A 384 -20.68 24.36 27.50
N TRP A 385 -20.54 23.87 28.74
CA TRP A 385 -19.33 24.08 29.54
C TRP A 385 -18.08 23.49 28.84
N PHE A 386 -18.17 22.25 28.31
CA PHE A 386 -17.05 21.62 27.59
C PHE A 386 -16.73 22.33 26.28
N GLN A 387 -17.76 22.84 25.58
CA GLN A 387 -17.55 23.67 24.39
C GLN A 387 -16.77 24.95 24.74
N ASN A 388 -17.19 25.67 25.79
CA ASN A 388 -16.50 26.87 26.25
C ASN A 388 -15.06 26.58 26.71
N TRP A 389 -14.81 25.41 27.31
CA TRP A 389 -13.46 24.97 27.68
C TRP A 389 -12.60 24.75 26.43
N LEU A 390 -13.12 24.04 25.42
CA LEU A 390 -12.43 23.80 24.14
C LEU A 390 -12.05 25.10 23.42
N GLU A 391 -12.96 26.07 23.38
CA GLU A 391 -12.72 27.38 22.75
C GLU A 391 -11.57 28.12 23.43
N LYS A 392 -11.51 28.12 24.77
CA LYS A 392 -10.41 28.73 25.53
C LYS A 392 -9.07 28.07 25.26
N THR A 393 -8.99 26.75 25.37
CA THR A 393 -7.79 25.95 25.07
C THR A 393 -7.29 26.23 23.66
N SER A 394 -8.19 26.26 22.67
CA SER A 394 -7.79 26.56 21.28
C SER A 394 -7.22 27.97 21.10
N SER A 395 -7.73 28.97 21.84
CA SER A 395 -7.27 30.36 21.75
C SER A 395 -5.92 30.60 22.43
N GLU A 396 -5.63 29.89 23.52
CA GLU A 396 -4.35 29.98 24.25
C GLU A 396 -3.21 29.39 23.41
N SER A 397 -3.48 28.30 22.66
CA SER A 397 -2.53 27.73 21.69
C SER A 397 -2.15 28.71 20.56
N ALA A 398 -3.08 29.58 20.14
CA ALA A 398 -2.84 30.58 19.10
C ALA A 398 -2.05 31.80 19.61
N ALA A 399 -2.19 32.15 20.90
CA ALA A 399 -1.48 33.27 21.52
C ALA A 399 -0.02 32.93 21.90
N GLY A 400 0.32 31.65 22.10
CA GLY A 400 1.68 31.18 22.37
C GLY A 400 2.58 30.99 21.13
N GLY A 401 2.04 31.20 19.93
CA GLY A 401 2.69 30.91 18.64
C GLY A 401 3.31 32.09 17.91
N MET A 402 3.54 33.25 18.55
CA MET A 402 4.35 34.33 17.94
C MET A 402 5.84 34.11 18.23
N GLY A 403 6.42 33.10 17.59
CA GLY A 403 7.86 32.94 17.41
C GLY A 403 8.18 33.05 15.91
N GLU A 404 9.10 33.95 15.57
CA GLU A 404 9.48 34.32 14.21
C GLU A 404 9.69 33.13 13.26
N GLY A 405 8.86 33.05 12.23
CA GLY A 405 9.02 32.14 11.09
C GLY A 405 8.25 32.72 9.91
N GLY A 406 8.94 33.45 9.06
CA GLY A 406 8.34 34.14 7.92
C GLY A 406 7.74 33.18 6.89
N ASP A 407 6.70 33.68 6.23
CA ASP A 407 6.14 33.11 5.02
C ASP A 407 7.26 32.84 3.98
N SER A 408 7.38 31.60 3.53
CA SER A 408 7.93 31.30 2.21
C SER A 408 7.32 30.02 1.63
N GLU A 409 6.84 30.19 0.41
CA GLU A 409 6.29 29.19 -0.49
C GLU A 409 7.33 28.11 -0.87
N GLY A 410 6.85 26.91 -1.20
CA GLY A 410 7.56 25.99 -2.09
C GLY A 410 8.41 24.90 -1.43
N SER A 411 7.80 23.74 -1.23
CA SER A 411 8.51 22.45 -1.18
C SER A 411 9.10 22.16 -2.57
N ALA A 412 10.35 22.59 -2.80
CA ALA A 412 11.14 22.16 -3.95
C ALA A 412 11.89 20.87 -3.57
N ALA A 413 11.45 19.74 -4.11
CA ALA A 413 12.24 18.52 -4.10
C ALA A 413 13.58 18.76 -4.81
N LEU A 414 14.69 18.36 -4.19
CA LEU A 414 16.01 18.42 -4.81
C LEU A 414 16.01 17.55 -6.08
N SER A 415 16.48 18.11 -7.19
CA SER A 415 16.58 17.36 -8.44
C SER A 415 17.67 16.29 -8.34
N ARG A 416 17.55 15.23 -9.15
CA ARG A 416 18.53 14.14 -9.25
C ARG A 416 19.97 14.64 -9.47
N ASP A 417 20.12 15.71 -10.24
CA ASP A 417 21.42 16.29 -10.57
C ASP A 417 22.02 17.06 -9.38
N GLN A 418 21.19 17.74 -8.60
CA GLN A 418 21.62 18.41 -7.36
C GLN A 418 22.06 17.40 -6.29
N LEU A 419 21.39 16.25 -6.21
CA LEU A 419 21.75 15.17 -5.29
C LEU A 419 23.07 14.50 -5.71
N LEU A 420 23.30 14.31 -7.01
CA LEU A 420 24.54 13.77 -7.57
C LEU A 420 25.72 14.72 -7.34
N GLU A 421 25.51 16.03 -7.51
CA GLU A 421 26.53 17.05 -7.27
C GLU A 421 26.89 17.17 -5.78
N MET A 422 25.91 17.00 -4.87
CA MET A 422 26.15 16.93 -3.42
C MET A 422 26.93 15.68 -2.99
N LEU A 423 26.69 14.53 -3.63
CA LEU A 423 27.40 13.28 -3.35
C LEU A 423 28.83 13.28 -3.91
N GLN A 424 29.08 13.98 -5.02
CA GLN A 424 30.42 14.14 -5.59
C GLN A 424 31.30 15.07 -4.77
N ASN A 425 30.72 16.08 -4.13
CA ASN A 425 31.46 17.12 -3.41
C ASN A 425 31.66 16.85 -1.92
N ASN A 426 31.10 15.77 -1.37
CA ASN A 426 31.14 15.53 0.08
C ASN A 426 31.45 14.06 0.45
N PRO A 427 32.73 13.72 0.67
CA PRO A 427 33.18 12.34 0.93
C PRO A 427 32.50 11.68 2.13
N ARG A 428 32.13 12.47 3.15
CA ARG A 428 31.44 11.96 4.35
C ARG A 428 30.01 11.46 4.09
N LEU A 429 29.30 12.06 3.13
CA LEU A 429 27.94 11.64 2.76
C LEU A 429 27.97 10.32 1.96
N ARG A 430 29.05 10.09 1.21
CA ARG A 430 29.29 8.85 0.47
C ARG A 430 29.57 7.67 1.42
N ASP A 431 30.42 7.86 2.42
CA ASP A 431 30.71 6.84 3.43
C ASP A 431 29.48 6.51 4.30
N MET A 432 28.61 7.50 4.56
CA MET A 432 27.33 7.29 5.23
C MET A 432 26.32 6.52 4.37
N ALA A 433 26.34 6.70 3.03
CA ALA A 433 25.48 5.95 2.11
C ALA A 433 25.91 4.47 2.00
N GLU A 434 27.22 4.21 1.96
CA GLU A 434 27.77 2.84 1.92
C GLU A 434 27.54 2.08 3.25
N SER A 435 27.66 2.76 4.39
CA SER A 435 27.39 2.16 5.72
C SER A 435 25.90 1.97 6.03
N SER A 436 25.00 2.62 5.28
CA SER A 436 23.53 2.48 5.41
C SER A 436 22.91 1.47 4.42
N GLY A 437 23.74 0.71 3.69
CA GLY A 437 23.26 -0.35 2.80
C GLY A 437 22.68 0.11 1.46
N LEU A 438 22.91 1.35 1.04
CA LEU A 438 22.66 1.78 -0.34
C LEU A 438 23.71 1.11 -1.24
N GLY A 439 23.41 -0.11 -1.67
CA GLY A 439 24.26 -0.92 -2.53
C GLY A 439 24.50 -0.28 -3.90
N LEU A 440 25.57 0.53 -4.00
CA LEU A 440 26.16 0.96 -5.27
C LEU A 440 26.67 -0.23 -6.11
N ASP A 441 26.82 -1.41 -5.50
CA ASP A 441 27.24 -2.67 -6.14
C ASP A 441 26.16 -3.39 -6.98
N ARG A 442 24.89 -2.93 -6.97
CA ARG A 442 23.81 -3.60 -7.75
C ARG A 442 23.70 -3.17 -9.22
N LEU A 443 24.60 -2.30 -9.72
CA LEU A 443 24.68 -1.95 -11.14
C LEU A 443 25.24 -3.08 -12.02
N LEU A 444 25.73 -4.17 -11.42
CA LEU A 444 26.41 -5.25 -12.13
C LEU A 444 25.94 -6.63 -11.62
N ILE A 445 24.84 -7.16 -12.18
CA ILE A 445 24.65 -8.62 -12.25
C ILE A 445 24.22 -8.97 -13.68
N GLN A 446 25.08 -9.74 -14.34
CA GLN A 446 24.91 -10.43 -15.62
C GLN A 446 24.03 -11.67 -15.43
N ASP A 447 23.25 -12.08 -16.45
CA ASP A 447 23.69 -13.24 -17.25
C ASP A 447 22.79 -13.56 -18.46
N GLN A 448 23.50 -13.87 -19.56
CA GLN A 448 23.24 -14.86 -20.61
C GLN A 448 21.96 -14.78 -21.44
N GLU A 449 22.05 -14.09 -22.59
CA GLU A 449 21.78 -14.63 -23.95
C GLU A 449 22.05 -13.53 -25.01
N PRO A 450 22.20 -13.85 -26.32
CA PRO A 450 22.72 -12.89 -27.30
C PRO A 450 21.76 -11.71 -27.44
N MET A 451 22.21 -10.55 -26.99
CA MET A 451 21.49 -9.29 -27.14
C MET A 451 21.37 -8.96 -28.63
N ARG A 452 20.23 -9.29 -29.24
CA ARG A 452 19.94 -8.89 -30.61
C ARG A 452 19.58 -7.41 -30.62
N THR A 453 20.38 -6.62 -31.33
CA THR A 453 20.10 -5.20 -31.56
C THR A 453 19.11 -5.09 -32.70
N VAL A 454 18.08 -4.29 -32.51
CA VAL A 454 17.01 -4.08 -33.48
C VAL A 454 16.85 -2.60 -33.76
N ARG A 455 16.38 -2.26 -34.95
CA ARG A 455 15.88 -0.94 -35.28
C ARG A 455 14.36 -0.97 -35.32
N VAL A 456 13.74 -0.03 -34.63
CA VAL A 456 12.29 0.12 -34.59
C VAL A 456 11.78 0.73 -35.90
N ALA A 457 10.65 0.24 -36.40
CA ALA A 457 9.97 0.80 -37.56
C ALA A 457 9.63 2.30 -37.38
N LYS A 458 9.29 2.96 -38.49
CA LYS A 458 8.89 4.37 -38.47
C LYS A 458 7.53 4.54 -37.82
N LEU A 459 7.23 5.75 -37.34
CA LEU A 459 5.97 6.07 -36.66
C LEU A 459 4.72 5.67 -37.45
N GLU A 460 4.74 5.87 -38.78
CA GLU A 460 3.64 5.53 -39.69
C GLU A 460 3.33 4.03 -39.76
N GLU A 461 4.30 3.18 -39.41
CA GLU A 461 4.19 1.72 -39.41
C GLU A 461 4.00 1.18 -37.98
N LEU A 462 4.75 1.73 -37.01
CA LEU A 462 4.74 1.30 -35.62
C LEU A 462 3.40 1.57 -34.94
N LYS A 463 2.84 2.78 -35.10
CA LYS A 463 1.62 3.16 -34.40
C LYS A 463 0.42 2.30 -34.78
N PRO A 464 0.10 2.09 -36.07
CA PRO A 464 -0.97 1.19 -36.45
C PRO A 464 -0.73 -0.25 -36.00
N ALA A 465 0.52 -0.73 -36.00
CA ALA A 465 0.85 -2.08 -35.59
C ALA A 465 0.67 -2.31 -34.07
N VAL A 466 1.02 -1.31 -33.24
CA VAL A 466 0.81 -1.36 -31.79
C VAL A 466 -0.67 -1.26 -31.46
N GLU A 467 -1.43 -0.37 -32.12
CA GLU A 467 -2.87 -0.19 -31.91
C GLU A 467 -3.70 -1.39 -32.38
N ALA A 468 -3.23 -2.11 -33.40
CA ALA A 468 -3.89 -3.33 -33.89
C ALA A 468 -3.55 -4.58 -33.06
N HIS A 469 -2.56 -4.51 -32.16
CA HIS A 469 -2.10 -5.65 -31.39
C HIS A 469 -2.96 -5.86 -30.14
N SER A 470 -3.45 -7.08 -29.91
CA SER A 470 -4.36 -7.38 -28.79
C SER A 470 -3.73 -7.22 -27.40
N ALA A 471 -2.40 -7.23 -27.32
CA ALA A 471 -1.63 -7.17 -26.06
C ALA A 471 -0.94 -5.82 -25.80
N LEU A 472 -1.01 -4.85 -26.72
CA LEU A 472 -0.25 -3.59 -26.62
C LEU A 472 -1.17 -2.35 -26.68
N LYS A 473 -0.67 -1.22 -26.19
CA LYS A 473 -1.31 0.10 -26.29
C LYS A 473 -0.27 1.14 -26.66
N TRP A 474 -0.66 2.09 -27.51
CA TRP A 474 0.22 3.19 -27.89
C TRP A 474 0.57 4.07 -26.68
N ASP A 475 1.86 4.39 -26.54
CA ASP A 475 2.41 5.35 -25.59
C ASP A 475 3.18 6.41 -26.40
N ASP A 476 2.96 7.69 -26.11
CA ASP A 476 3.56 8.78 -26.90
C ASP A 476 5.09 8.78 -26.84
N ARG A 477 5.71 8.19 -25.82
CA ARG A 477 7.18 7.98 -25.74
C ARG A 477 7.68 7.03 -26.82
N LEU A 478 6.82 6.17 -27.38
CA LEU A 478 7.18 5.30 -28.51
C LEU A 478 7.40 6.09 -29.79
N ALA A 479 6.85 7.30 -29.91
CA ALA A 479 7.16 8.19 -31.01
C ALA A 479 8.65 8.53 -31.05
N ASP A 480 9.26 8.72 -29.87
CA ASP A 480 10.69 9.02 -29.73
C ASP A 480 11.57 7.78 -29.96
N ALA A 481 11.01 6.57 -29.85
CA ALA A 481 11.69 5.32 -30.17
C ALA A 481 11.62 4.94 -31.66
N CYS A 482 10.76 5.58 -32.46
CA CYS A 482 10.59 5.26 -33.87
C CYS A 482 11.88 5.52 -34.67
N GLY A 483 12.37 4.52 -35.39
CA GLY A 483 13.63 4.60 -36.12
C GLY A 483 14.89 4.51 -35.26
N CYS A 484 14.76 4.45 -33.93
CA CYS A 484 15.88 4.29 -33.01
C CYS A 484 16.31 2.82 -32.90
N GLU A 485 17.54 2.64 -32.45
CA GLU A 485 18.10 1.33 -32.14
C GLU A 485 17.78 0.96 -30.69
N GLY A 486 17.41 -0.29 -30.48
CA GLY A 486 17.08 -0.84 -29.18
C GLY A 486 17.69 -2.23 -29.02
N ILE A 487 17.83 -2.64 -27.77
CA ILE A 487 18.37 -3.96 -27.41
C ILE A 487 17.21 -4.84 -26.99
N VAL A 488 16.96 -5.93 -27.71
CA VAL A 488 15.94 -6.91 -27.30
C VAL A 488 16.45 -7.64 -26.06
N LEU A 489 15.63 -7.62 -25.01
CA LEU A 489 15.89 -8.31 -23.75
C LEU A 489 15.28 -9.71 -23.73
N ARG A 490 14.11 -9.87 -24.37
CA ARG A 490 13.40 -11.15 -24.52
C ARG A 490 12.34 -11.06 -25.61
N ASP A 491 12.02 -12.22 -26.18
CA ASP A 491 10.92 -12.44 -27.11
C ASP A 491 9.78 -13.19 -26.41
N ASP A 492 8.55 -12.83 -26.73
CA ASP A 492 7.35 -13.57 -26.40
C ASP A 492 6.75 -14.14 -27.69
N GLU A 493 7.06 -15.41 -27.97
CA GLU A 493 6.54 -16.10 -29.16
C GLU A 493 5.03 -16.37 -29.09
N SER A 494 4.42 -16.29 -27.89
CA SER A 494 3.00 -16.59 -27.72
C SER A 494 2.10 -15.50 -28.28
N ASP A 495 2.58 -14.25 -28.29
CA ASP A 495 1.86 -13.10 -28.83
C ASP A 495 2.65 -12.35 -29.92
N GLY A 496 3.88 -12.76 -30.23
CA GLY A 496 4.67 -12.15 -31.29
C GLY A 496 5.21 -10.77 -30.93
N THR A 497 5.49 -10.52 -29.64
CA THR A 497 6.09 -9.28 -29.15
C THR A 497 7.50 -9.49 -28.61
N ALA A 498 8.27 -8.41 -28.53
CA ALA A 498 9.60 -8.42 -27.93
C ALA A 498 9.79 -7.24 -26.99
N GLN A 499 10.46 -7.47 -25.85
CA GLN A 499 10.80 -6.42 -24.91
C GLN A 499 12.10 -5.75 -25.33
N VAL A 500 12.03 -4.48 -25.71
CA VAL A 500 13.17 -3.69 -26.21
C VAL A 500 13.57 -2.65 -25.17
N ARG A 501 14.87 -2.56 -24.88
CA ARG A 501 15.48 -1.52 -24.06
C ARG A 501 16.10 -0.44 -24.95
N PHE A 502 15.73 0.81 -24.71
CA PHE A 502 16.37 1.97 -25.33
C PHE A 502 17.39 2.58 -24.37
N PRO A 503 18.69 2.61 -24.75
CA PRO A 503 19.70 3.33 -23.99
C PRO A 503 19.40 4.84 -23.89
N PRO A 504 20.10 5.59 -23.03
CA PRO A 504 20.05 7.05 -23.04
C PRO A 504 20.34 7.62 -24.44
N PRO A 505 19.66 8.69 -24.89
CA PRO A 505 18.85 9.62 -24.09
C PRO A 505 17.40 9.18 -23.84
N LEU A 506 16.89 8.14 -24.49
CA LEU A 506 15.50 7.68 -24.31
C LEU A 506 15.29 7.01 -22.95
N GLY A 507 16.16 6.07 -22.58
CA GLY A 507 16.25 5.57 -21.20
C GLY A 507 15.05 4.77 -20.68
N PHE A 508 14.21 4.20 -21.54
CA PHE A 508 13.06 3.38 -21.15
C PHE A 508 13.05 2.01 -21.84
N LYS A 509 12.16 1.12 -21.40
CA LYS A 509 11.90 -0.19 -22.02
C LYS A 509 10.46 -0.22 -22.54
N ALA A 510 10.23 -0.90 -23.65
CA ALA A 510 8.89 -1.08 -24.20
C ALA A 510 8.74 -2.46 -24.85
N TRP A 511 7.52 -2.99 -24.82
CA TRP A 511 7.15 -4.14 -25.65
C TRP A 511 6.69 -3.65 -27.01
N LEU A 512 7.25 -4.24 -28.07
CA LEU A 512 6.95 -3.87 -29.46
C LEU A 512 6.60 -5.13 -30.25
N PRO A 513 5.70 -5.06 -31.25
CA PRO A 513 5.46 -6.19 -32.14
C PRO A 513 6.76 -6.61 -32.82
N THR A 514 7.10 -7.90 -32.79
CA THR A 514 8.34 -8.41 -33.38
C THR A 514 8.40 -8.14 -34.89
N SER A 515 7.25 -8.02 -35.55
CA SER A 515 7.16 -7.60 -36.95
C SER A 515 7.65 -6.19 -37.23
N MET A 516 7.69 -5.31 -36.21
CA MET A 516 8.14 -3.92 -36.30
C MET A 516 9.60 -3.74 -35.90
N LEU A 517 10.33 -4.84 -35.68
CA LEU A 517 11.72 -4.85 -35.27
C LEU A 517 12.59 -5.40 -36.40
N GLN A 518 13.43 -4.54 -36.97
CA GLN A 518 14.42 -4.95 -37.96
C GLN A 518 15.71 -5.36 -37.25
N GLU A 519 16.11 -6.63 -37.36
CA GLU A 519 17.39 -7.08 -36.81
C GLU A 519 18.57 -6.37 -37.49
N LEU A 520 19.43 -5.78 -36.66
CA LEU A 520 20.69 -5.20 -37.10
C LEU A 520 21.75 -6.30 -37.04
N THR A 521 22.04 -6.91 -38.19
CA THR A 521 23.09 -7.92 -38.35
C THR A 521 24.47 -7.26 -38.23
N GLN A 522 25.02 -7.19 -37.02
CA GLN A 522 26.46 -7.21 -36.82
C GLN A 522 26.79 -8.14 -35.64
N PRO A 523 27.53 -9.24 -35.87
CA PRO A 523 28.05 -10.03 -34.77
C PRO A 523 29.08 -9.17 -34.00
N CYS A 524 28.95 -9.11 -32.68
CA CYS A 524 29.91 -8.45 -31.81
C CYS A 524 31.31 -9.02 -32.09
N LYS A 525 32.18 -8.23 -32.76
CA LYS A 525 33.53 -8.68 -33.07
C LYS A 525 34.33 -8.81 -31.78
N ARG A 526 34.87 -10.01 -31.54
CA ARG A 526 35.77 -10.29 -30.42
C ARG A 526 37.15 -9.73 -30.73
N VAL A 527 37.74 -9.06 -29.74
CA VAL A 527 39.06 -8.45 -29.84
C VAL A 527 39.87 -8.78 -28.59
N ARG A 528 41.20 -8.79 -28.71
CA ARG A 528 42.14 -8.88 -27.59
C ARG A 528 42.98 -7.61 -27.52
N ALA A 529 43.09 -7.03 -26.33
CA ALA A 529 43.97 -5.89 -26.10
C ALA A 529 45.44 -6.31 -26.04
N CYS A 530 46.32 -5.46 -26.56
CA CYS A 530 47.77 -5.64 -26.49
C CYS A 530 48.33 -5.46 -25.07
N ASP A 531 49.66 -5.48 -24.92
CA ASP A 531 50.29 -5.31 -23.61
C ASP A 531 50.17 -3.88 -23.06
N THR A 532 50.46 -3.72 -21.77
CA THR A 532 50.30 -2.45 -21.05
C THR A 532 51.18 -1.35 -21.62
N GLU A 533 52.40 -1.66 -22.08
CA GLU A 533 53.34 -0.66 -22.61
C GLU A 533 52.81 -0.10 -23.94
N GLN A 534 52.33 -0.97 -24.83
CA GLN A 534 51.72 -0.57 -26.10
C GLN A 534 50.40 0.17 -25.90
N LEU A 535 49.60 -0.19 -24.89
CA LEU A 535 48.39 0.54 -24.54
C LEU A 535 48.70 1.97 -24.08
N VAL A 536 49.70 2.16 -23.22
CA VAL A 536 50.12 3.49 -22.75
C VAL A 536 50.59 4.33 -23.94
N GLU A 537 51.51 3.82 -24.74
CA GLU A 537 52.09 4.54 -25.88
C GLU A 537 51.01 4.96 -26.89
N ALA A 538 50.12 4.04 -27.26
CA ALA A 538 49.09 4.31 -28.26
C ALA A 538 47.98 5.24 -27.73
N VAL A 539 47.59 5.14 -26.46
CA VAL A 539 46.57 6.01 -25.85
C VAL A 539 47.10 7.43 -25.65
N GLU A 540 48.35 7.60 -25.22
CA GLU A 540 48.96 8.92 -25.05
C GLU A 540 49.28 9.60 -26.39
N ALA A 541 49.60 8.83 -27.43
CA ALA A 541 49.79 9.35 -28.78
C ALA A 541 48.47 9.75 -29.48
N HIS A 542 47.32 9.33 -28.95
CA HIS A 542 46.02 9.56 -29.57
C HIS A 542 45.40 10.89 -29.15
N SER A 543 45.07 11.74 -30.12
CA SER A 543 44.59 13.12 -29.84
C SER A 543 43.27 13.21 -29.07
N ALA A 544 42.45 12.16 -29.10
CA ALA A 544 41.12 12.11 -28.48
C ALA A 544 41.08 11.34 -27.14
N LEU A 545 42.17 10.66 -26.75
CA LEU A 545 42.20 9.82 -25.55
C LEU A 545 43.18 10.36 -24.51
N LYS A 546 43.01 9.92 -23.26
CA LYS A 546 43.94 10.19 -22.16
C LYS A 546 44.15 8.92 -21.37
N TRP A 547 45.39 8.71 -20.95
CA TRP A 547 45.72 7.56 -20.12
C TRP A 547 45.00 7.60 -18.76
N ASP A 548 44.51 6.44 -18.34
CA ASP A 548 43.93 6.18 -17.03
C ASP A 548 44.53 4.87 -16.50
N ASP A 549 45.04 4.87 -15.27
CA ASP A 549 45.74 3.72 -14.67
C ASP A 549 44.88 2.45 -14.61
N ARG A 550 43.55 2.57 -14.70
CA ARG A 550 42.63 1.43 -14.77
C ARG A 550 42.77 0.67 -16.10
N LEU A 551 43.23 1.31 -17.17
CA LEU A 551 43.45 0.69 -18.49
C LEU A 551 44.60 -0.32 -18.47
N ALA A 552 45.52 -0.22 -17.51
CA ALA A 552 46.58 -1.23 -17.33
C ALA A 552 46.03 -2.65 -17.11
N LYS A 553 44.81 -2.75 -16.57
CA LYS A 553 44.10 -4.03 -16.33
C LYS A 553 43.59 -4.69 -17.61
N LEU A 554 43.55 -3.96 -18.73
CA LEU A 554 43.07 -4.47 -20.02
C LEU A 554 44.12 -5.29 -20.76
N SER A 555 45.39 -5.21 -20.34
CA SER A 555 46.51 -5.90 -20.96
C SER A 555 46.24 -7.40 -21.16
N GLY A 556 46.24 -7.83 -22.43
CA GLY A 556 45.99 -9.22 -22.83
C GLY A 556 44.55 -9.72 -22.64
N GLN A 557 43.62 -8.87 -22.20
CA GLN A 557 42.22 -9.26 -21.97
C GLN A 557 41.44 -9.33 -23.29
N GLU A 558 40.44 -10.21 -23.33
CA GLU A 558 39.48 -10.27 -24.44
C GLU A 558 38.25 -9.43 -24.14
N GLY A 559 37.74 -8.79 -25.18
CA GLY A 559 36.56 -7.95 -25.10
C GLY A 559 35.72 -8.00 -26.36
N PHE A 560 34.55 -7.39 -26.28
CA PHE A 560 33.58 -7.28 -27.36
C PHE A 560 33.50 -5.82 -27.80
N VAL A 561 33.63 -5.58 -29.10
CA VAL A 561 33.45 -4.25 -29.68
C VAL A 561 31.98 -3.85 -29.51
N VAL A 562 31.75 -2.74 -28.80
CA VAL A 562 30.45 -2.13 -28.55
C VAL A 562 30.17 -1.04 -29.58
N GLN A 563 31.18 -0.24 -29.91
CA GLN A 563 31.07 0.88 -30.85
C GLN A 563 32.39 1.07 -31.60
N HIS A 564 32.31 1.56 -32.84
CA HIS A 564 33.47 1.94 -33.66
C HIS A 564 33.32 3.39 -34.09
N ASP A 565 34.26 4.24 -33.66
CA ASP A 565 34.41 5.58 -34.18
C ASP A 565 35.43 5.58 -35.33
N LYS A 566 34.91 5.75 -36.55
CA LYS A 566 35.73 5.75 -37.77
C LYS A 566 36.40 7.09 -38.04
N GLU A 567 35.98 8.16 -37.37
CA GLU A 567 36.56 9.50 -37.58
C GLU A 567 37.93 9.61 -36.89
N ASP A 568 38.11 8.90 -35.77
CA ASP A 568 39.36 8.90 -35.01
C ASP A 568 40.02 7.51 -34.88
N ALA A 569 39.46 6.47 -35.51
CA ALA A 569 39.98 5.10 -35.48
C ALA A 569 40.07 4.50 -34.06
N THR A 570 39.07 4.79 -33.22
CA THR A 570 38.92 4.19 -31.90
C THR A 570 37.75 3.21 -31.82
N LEU A 571 37.90 2.22 -30.95
CA LEU A 571 36.88 1.21 -30.65
C LEU A 571 36.50 1.30 -29.18
N GLN A 572 35.20 1.36 -28.91
CA GLN A 572 34.68 1.14 -27.57
C GLN A 572 34.56 -0.35 -27.34
N VAL A 573 35.33 -0.88 -26.40
CA VAL A 573 35.39 -2.32 -26.11
C VAL A 573 34.99 -2.58 -24.67
N ARG A 574 34.10 -3.56 -24.47
CA ARG A 574 33.73 -4.06 -23.15
C ARG A 574 34.55 -5.31 -22.85
N PHE A 575 35.29 -5.29 -21.74
CA PHE A 575 36.09 -6.40 -21.24
C PHE A 575 35.42 -7.03 -20.00
N PRO A 576 34.67 -8.14 -20.16
CA PRO A 576 33.88 -8.71 -19.07
C PRO A 576 34.75 -9.22 -17.91
N SER A 577 35.92 -9.78 -18.20
CA SER A 577 36.86 -10.35 -17.21
C SER A 577 37.32 -9.35 -16.16
N VAL A 578 37.32 -8.05 -16.49
CA VAL A 578 37.77 -6.95 -15.62
C VAL A 578 36.69 -5.89 -15.41
N SER A 579 35.46 -6.17 -15.85
CA SER A 579 34.28 -5.31 -15.72
C SER A 579 34.54 -3.85 -16.13
N LEU A 580 35.28 -3.66 -17.22
CA LEU A 580 35.68 -2.34 -17.72
C LEU A 580 35.23 -2.14 -19.17
N THR A 581 34.71 -0.97 -19.49
CA THR A 581 34.43 -0.54 -20.87
C THR A 581 35.30 0.68 -21.16
N ALA A 582 36.08 0.63 -22.23
CA ALA A 582 37.03 1.69 -22.57
C ALA A 582 37.05 1.94 -24.07
N TRP A 583 37.31 3.20 -24.45
CA TRP A 583 37.70 3.57 -25.80
C TRP A 583 39.20 3.34 -25.96
N LEU A 584 39.57 2.56 -26.97
CA LEU A 584 40.96 2.20 -27.27
C LEU A 584 41.25 2.43 -28.75
N PRO A 585 42.48 2.85 -29.13
CA PRO A 585 42.87 2.93 -30.53
C PRO A 585 42.75 1.54 -31.18
N GLU A 586 42.26 1.46 -32.42
CA GLU A 586 42.13 0.17 -33.13
C GLU A 586 43.48 -0.56 -33.24
N SER A 587 44.60 0.18 -33.30
CA SER A 587 45.96 -0.37 -33.30
C SER A 587 46.35 -1.17 -32.05
N THR A 588 45.63 -0.99 -30.95
CA THR A 588 45.85 -1.71 -29.68
C THR A 588 45.04 -2.99 -29.56
N LEU A 589 44.24 -3.32 -30.57
CA LEU A 589 43.26 -4.39 -30.55
C LEU A 589 43.49 -5.38 -31.70
N THR A 590 43.54 -6.67 -31.37
CA THR A 590 43.62 -7.74 -32.36
C THR A 590 42.30 -8.50 -32.43
N TYR A 591 41.68 -8.59 -33.60
CA TYR A 591 40.46 -9.38 -33.79
C TYR A 591 40.72 -10.87 -33.61
N ILE A 592 39.82 -11.55 -32.90
CA ILE A 592 39.87 -12.99 -32.66
C ILE A 592 38.89 -13.65 -33.64
N GLU A 593 39.40 -14.39 -34.62
CA GLU A 593 38.54 -15.16 -35.54
C GLU A 593 37.97 -16.41 -34.83
N GLU A 594 36.65 -16.63 -34.95
CA GLU A 594 36.02 -17.84 -34.44
C GLU A 594 36.33 -19.03 -35.36
N ALA A 595 37.09 -20.01 -34.86
CA ALA A 595 37.22 -21.30 -35.52
C ALA A 595 35.84 -21.93 -35.66
N HIS A 596 35.36 -22.05 -36.90
CA HIS A 596 34.11 -22.76 -37.19
C HIS A 596 34.28 -24.24 -36.86
N SER A 597 33.56 -24.72 -35.85
CA SER A 597 33.36 -26.15 -35.58
C SER A 597 31.90 -26.43 -35.28
#